data_AF-A0A024UHY2-F1
#
_entry.id   AF-A0A024UHY2-F1
#
_cell.length_a   1.000
_cell.length_b   1.000
_cell.length_c   1.000
_cell.angle_alpha   90.00
_cell.angle_beta   90.00
_cell.angle_gamma   90.00
#
_symmetry.space_group_name_H-M   'P 1'
#
loop_
_entity.id
_entity.type
_entity.pdbx_description
1 polymer ?
#
loop_
_entity_poly.entity_id
_entity_poly.type
_entity_poly.pdbx_seq_one_letter_code
_entity_poly.pdbx_strand_id
1 'polypeptide(L)'
;MEVLSAVARLGVGFPLRVASDLSVIPSLSIMQQNHRHFELFVGVFHVVVSCLANAADVYERATNSPLFLTTDQWNGMLDVLWLSFLYLLVVHLLSIANENVNIVLRYAGFSLAWVLKLKDGPNAHTYSLLMVLAGFSAVVLRRNLFAEKFMLPLRKPEAATAVALALFCTTIYIFAFDIPIDGAYIRAAFYCCLGAFFYYGWKCVPVASSKKWDDCDVVSSSDFI
;
A
#
# COMPACT_ATOMS: atom_id res chain seq x y z
N MET A 1 5.65 16.36 -32.76
CA MET A 1 4.82 16.06 -31.57
C MET A 1 5.51 15.08 -30.62
N GLU A 2 6.23 14.07 -31.10
CA GLU A 2 6.92 13.08 -30.24
C GLU A 2 8.03 13.66 -29.35
N VAL A 3 8.84 14.60 -29.85
CA VAL A 3 9.93 15.23 -29.07
C VAL A 3 9.39 16.10 -27.93
N LEU A 4 8.30 16.84 -28.16
CA LEU A 4 7.62 17.62 -27.12
C LEU A 4 6.96 16.73 -26.05
N SER A 5 6.41 15.58 -26.46
CA SER A 5 5.92 14.52 -25.56
C SER A 5 7.04 13.91 -24.73
N ALA A 6 8.19 13.61 -25.34
CA ALA A 6 9.36 13.07 -24.64
C ALA A 6 9.95 14.06 -23.63
N VAL A 7 10.04 15.35 -23.99
CA VAL A 7 10.55 16.42 -23.10
C VAL A 7 9.56 16.71 -21.96
N ALA A 8 8.25 16.73 -22.21
CA ALA A 8 7.25 16.90 -21.15
C ALA A 8 7.23 15.71 -20.16
N ARG A 9 7.44 14.49 -20.68
CA ARG A 9 7.48 13.25 -19.88
C ARG A 9 8.78 13.06 -19.11
N LEU A 10 9.93 13.49 -19.66
CA LEU A 10 11.23 13.44 -18.97
C LEU A 10 11.46 14.65 -18.05
N GLY A 11 10.87 15.80 -18.35
CA GLY A 11 11.03 17.03 -17.57
C GLY A 11 10.22 17.04 -16.28
N VAL A 12 8.89 17.06 -16.36
CA VAL A 12 8.00 17.13 -15.18
C VAL A 12 7.38 15.77 -14.86
N GLY A 13 7.13 14.94 -15.88
CA GLY A 13 6.52 13.61 -15.70
C GLY A 13 7.40 12.64 -14.89
N PHE A 14 8.71 12.62 -15.13
CA PHE A 14 9.63 11.73 -14.43
C PHE A 14 9.79 12.10 -12.95
N PRO A 15 10.05 13.36 -12.56
CA PRO A 15 10.04 13.75 -11.14
C PRO A 15 8.71 13.45 -10.44
N LEU A 16 7.58 13.65 -11.11
CA LEU A 16 6.26 13.34 -10.54
C LEU A 16 6.05 11.84 -10.36
N ARG A 17 6.51 11.01 -11.30
CA ARG A 17 6.47 9.55 -11.17
C ARG A 17 7.33 9.09 -10.00
N VAL A 18 8.57 9.57 -9.92
CA VAL A 18 9.47 9.27 -8.79
C VAL A 18 8.86 9.73 -7.47
N ALA A 19 8.31 10.94 -7.41
CA ALA A 19 7.62 11.43 -6.22
C ALA A 19 6.43 10.53 -5.84
N SER A 20 5.68 10.04 -6.82
CA SER A 20 4.55 9.15 -6.60
C SER A 20 4.96 7.77 -6.09
N ASP A 21 6.08 7.23 -6.59
CA ASP A 21 6.64 5.96 -6.14
C ASP A 21 7.26 6.06 -4.74
N LEU A 22 7.86 7.20 -4.42
CA LEU A 22 8.48 7.48 -3.12
C LEU A 22 7.47 8.02 -2.09
N SER A 23 6.22 8.23 -2.48
CA SER A 23 5.16 8.76 -1.61
C SER A 23 4.83 7.85 -0.42
N VAL A 24 5.26 6.59 -0.46
CA VAL A 24 5.13 5.62 0.64
C VAL A 24 6.14 5.88 1.78
N ILE A 25 7.27 6.55 1.53
CA ILE A 25 8.36 6.75 2.50
C ILE A 25 7.89 7.34 3.84
N PRO A 26 7.04 8.40 3.87
CA PRO A 26 6.55 8.95 5.14
C PRO A 26 5.85 7.90 6.01
N SER A 27 5.13 6.95 5.40
CA SER A 27 4.48 5.86 6.13
C SER A 27 5.48 4.84 6.71
N LEU A 28 6.64 4.65 6.06
CA LEU A 28 7.71 3.78 6.57
C LEU A 28 8.33 4.33 7.85
N SER A 29 8.40 5.66 7.99
CA SER A 29 8.87 6.27 9.24
C SER A 29 7.99 5.88 10.44
N ILE A 30 6.66 5.78 10.23
CA ILE A 30 5.70 5.34 11.25
C ILE A 30 5.91 3.85 11.55
N MET A 31 6.12 3.02 10.53
CA MET A 31 6.40 1.59 10.69
C MET A 31 7.64 1.33 11.53
N GLN A 32 8.71 2.05 11.22
CA GLN A 32 9.98 1.95 11.90
C GLN A 32 9.85 2.38 13.37
N GLN A 33 9.16 3.49 13.64
CA GLN A 33 8.89 3.96 15.01
C GLN A 33 8.05 2.96 15.82
N ASN A 34 7.17 2.22 15.14
CA ASN A 34 6.27 1.26 15.77
C ASN A 34 6.80 -0.19 15.75
N HIS A 35 8.05 -0.41 15.32
CA HIS A 35 8.67 -1.74 15.23
C HIS A 35 7.85 -2.76 14.41
N ARG A 36 7.26 -2.32 13.29
CA ARG A 36 6.46 -3.18 12.40
C ARG A 36 7.30 -3.73 11.27
N HIS A 37 8.07 -4.78 11.56
CA HIS A 37 9.11 -5.30 10.67
C HIS A 37 8.57 -5.81 9.33
N PHE A 38 7.44 -6.53 9.32
CA PHE A 38 6.89 -7.09 8.09
C PHE A 38 6.35 -6.00 7.16
N GLU A 39 5.64 -5.03 7.71
CA GLU A 39 5.10 -3.89 6.96
C GLU A 39 6.23 -3.00 6.43
N LEU A 40 7.27 -2.80 7.24
CA LEU A 40 8.48 -2.09 6.82
C LEU A 40 9.18 -2.84 5.68
N PHE A 41 9.28 -4.17 5.75
CA PHE A 41 9.81 -4.99 4.66
C PHE A 41 9.03 -4.77 3.35
N VAL A 42 7.70 -4.89 3.37
CA VAL A 42 6.86 -4.70 2.18
C VAL A 42 7.04 -3.29 1.59
N GLY A 43 7.10 -2.27 2.45
CA GLY A 43 7.24 -0.89 2.02
C GLY A 43 8.65 -0.52 1.54
N VAL A 44 9.72 -1.06 2.13
CA VAL A 44 11.09 -0.93 1.61
C VAL A 44 11.22 -1.67 0.29
N PHE A 45 10.62 -2.87 0.18
CA PHE A 45 10.60 -3.62 -1.06
C PHE A 45 9.88 -2.85 -2.18
N HIS A 46 8.79 -2.14 -1.85
CA HIS A 46 8.14 -1.22 -2.79
C HIS A 46 9.11 -0.19 -3.34
N VAL A 47 9.84 0.53 -2.47
CA VAL A 47 10.82 1.54 -2.91
C VAL A 47 11.92 0.94 -3.79
N VAL A 48 12.45 -0.24 -3.43
CA VAL A 48 13.46 -0.92 -4.24
C VAL A 48 12.92 -1.29 -5.62
N VAL A 49 11.73 -1.89 -5.68
CA VAL A 49 11.07 -2.27 -6.94
C VAL A 49 10.78 -1.03 -7.78
N SER A 50 10.36 0.09 -7.19
CA SER A 50 10.11 1.33 -7.92
C SER A 50 11.38 1.91 -8.54
N CYS A 51 12.51 1.88 -7.82
CA CYS A 51 13.80 2.32 -8.37
C CYS A 51 14.21 1.44 -9.57
N LEU A 52 14.08 0.11 -9.43
CA LEU A 52 14.39 -0.83 -10.51
C LEU A 52 13.44 -0.68 -11.70
N ALA A 53 12.15 -0.49 -11.46
CA ALA A 53 11.13 -0.27 -12.48
C ALA A 53 11.40 1.00 -13.30
N ASN A 54 11.77 2.10 -12.64
CA ASN A 54 12.13 3.35 -13.31
C ASN A 54 13.42 3.19 -14.14
N ALA A 55 14.44 2.53 -13.59
CA ALA A 55 15.68 2.25 -14.35
C ALA A 55 15.41 1.35 -15.57
N ALA A 56 14.58 0.32 -15.41
CA ALA A 56 14.18 -0.59 -16.48
C ALA A 56 13.37 0.12 -17.57
N ASP A 57 12.42 0.99 -17.21
CA ASP A 57 11.62 1.77 -18.18
C ASP A 57 12.50 2.74 -18.98
N VAL A 58 13.50 3.39 -18.36
CA VAL A 58 14.46 4.24 -19.07
C VAL A 58 15.29 3.41 -20.06
N TYR A 59 15.79 2.25 -19.64
CA TYR A 59 16.56 1.36 -20.50
C TYR A 59 15.74 0.81 -21.68
N GLU A 60 14.53 0.34 -21.40
CA GLU A 60 13.62 -0.24 -22.39
C GLU A 60 13.28 0.77 -23.48
N ARG A 61 13.06 2.04 -23.11
CA ARG A 61 12.84 3.13 -24.08
C ARG A 61 14.08 3.48 -24.89
N ALA A 62 15.28 3.38 -24.32
CA ALA A 62 16.52 3.71 -25.01
C ALA A 62 16.96 2.61 -25.99
N THR A 63 16.67 1.35 -25.67
CA THR A 63 17.19 0.18 -26.40
C THR A 63 16.10 -0.62 -27.12
N ASN A 64 14.82 -0.28 -26.93
CA ASN A 64 13.66 -1.04 -27.39
C ASN A 64 13.68 -2.52 -26.96
N SER A 65 14.30 -2.82 -25.82
CA SER A 65 14.39 -4.17 -25.24
C SER A 65 14.28 -4.11 -23.72
N PRO A 66 13.56 -5.05 -23.07
CA PRO A 66 13.47 -5.07 -21.61
C PRO A 66 14.84 -5.39 -20.97
N LEU A 67 15.19 -4.68 -19.88
CA LEU A 67 16.44 -4.91 -19.15
C LEU A 67 16.41 -6.24 -18.35
N PHE A 68 15.23 -6.62 -17.86
CA PHE A 68 15.03 -7.86 -17.10
C PHE A 68 13.58 -8.34 -17.17
N LEU A 69 12.67 -7.51 -16.64
CA LEU A 69 11.22 -7.65 -16.81
C LEU A 69 10.72 -6.55 -17.74
N THR A 70 9.58 -6.81 -18.39
CA THR A 70 8.84 -5.79 -19.15
C THR A 70 8.31 -4.71 -18.22
N THR A 71 8.09 -3.50 -18.74
CA THR A 71 7.48 -2.40 -17.98
C THR A 71 6.16 -2.80 -17.31
N ASP A 72 5.32 -3.61 -17.97
CA ASP A 72 4.05 -4.10 -17.40
C ASP A 72 4.25 -5.04 -16.22
N GLN A 73 5.26 -5.91 -16.27
CA GLN A 73 5.59 -6.80 -15.16
C GLN A 73 6.11 -6.03 -13.94
N TRP A 74 6.96 -5.02 -14.15
CA TRP A 74 7.41 -4.13 -13.08
C TRP A 74 6.26 -3.38 -12.42
N ASN A 75 5.37 -2.78 -13.24
CA ASN A 75 4.19 -2.09 -12.73
C ASN A 75 3.24 -3.07 -12.00
N GLY A 76 3.11 -4.30 -12.49
CA GLY A 76 2.35 -5.36 -11.82
C GLY A 76 2.89 -5.68 -10.42
N MET A 77 4.21 -5.76 -10.26
CA MET A 77 4.82 -5.93 -8.93
C MET A 77 4.54 -4.74 -8.01
N LEU A 78 4.61 -3.52 -8.52
CA LEU A 78 4.28 -2.31 -7.74
C LEU A 78 2.83 -2.31 -7.27
N ASP A 79 1.89 -2.69 -8.13
CA ASP A 79 0.48 -2.84 -7.78
C ASP A 79 0.26 -3.89 -6.68
N VAL A 80 0.96 -5.03 -6.75
CA VAL A 80 0.91 -6.04 -5.69
C VAL A 80 1.38 -5.46 -4.36
N LEU A 81 2.47 -4.69 -4.36
CA LEU A 81 3.03 -4.12 -3.14
C LEU A 81 2.12 -3.03 -2.56
N TRP A 82 1.51 -2.20 -3.40
CA TRP A 82 0.47 -1.25 -2.97
C TRP A 82 -0.73 -1.97 -2.35
N LEU A 83 -1.25 -3.01 -3.00
CA LEU A 83 -2.38 -3.79 -2.52
C LEU A 83 -2.06 -4.51 -1.21
N SER A 84 -0.86 -5.09 -1.12
CA SER A 84 -0.34 -5.71 0.10
C SER A 84 -0.30 -4.71 1.25
N PHE A 85 0.27 -3.54 1.01
CA PHE A 85 0.42 -2.50 2.03
C PHE A 85 -0.94 -1.98 2.52
N LEU A 86 -1.93 -1.86 1.63
CA LEU A 86 -3.33 -1.56 1.96
C LEU A 86 -3.94 -2.65 2.84
N TYR A 87 -3.76 -3.92 2.48
CA TYR A 87 -4.31 -5.01 3.27
C TYR A 87 -3.65 -5.11 4.65
N LEU A 88 -2.36 -4.86 4.76
CA LEU A 88 -1.69 -4.81 6.06
C LEU A 88 -2.27 -3.69 6.94
N LEU A 89 -2.60 -2.53 6.37
CA LEU A 89 -3.31 -1.48 7.07
C LEU A 89 -4.68 -1.99 7.58
N VAL A 90 -5.43 -2.68 6.74
CA VAL A 90 -6.72 -3.32 7.13
C VAL A 90 -6.54 -4.25 8.34
N VAL A 91 -5.55 -5.14 8.33
CA VAL A 91 -5.30 -6.08 9.45
C VAL A 91 -5.08 -5.32 10.76
N HIS A 92 -4.30 -4.25 10.73
CA HIS A 92 -4.05 -3.43 11.91
C HIS A 92 -5.29 -2.62 12.34
N LEU A 93 -6.08 -2.16 11.37
CA LEU A 93 -7.34 -1.48 11.65
C LEU A 93 -8.38 -2.44 12.25
N LEU A 94 -8.30 -3.76 12.04
CA LEU A 94 -9.17 -4.71 12.74
C LEU A 94 -8.88 -4.75 14.25
N SER A 95 -7.67 -4.42 14.70
CA SER A 95 -7.29 -4.44 16.13
C SER A 95 -7.61 -5.79 16.78
N ILE A 96 -7.17 -6.89 16.15
CA ILE A 96 -7.31 -8.24 16.69
C ILE A 96 -6.27 -8.43 17.80
N ALA A 97 -6.70 -8.89 18.97
CA ALA A 97 -5.83 -9.06 20.14
C ALA A 97 -4.85 -10.24 20.00
N ASN A 98 -5.22 -11.28 19.24
CA ASN A 98 -4.40 -12.47 19.04
C ASN A 98 -3.32 -12.22 17.96
N GLU A 99 -2.05 -12.18 18.38
CA GLU A 99 -0.94 -11.89 17.47
C GLU A 99 -0.69 -13.00 16.45
N ASN A 100 -0.90 -14.28 16.80
CA ASN A 100 -0.78 -15.38 15.83
C ASN A 100 -1.76 -15.21 14.67
N VAL A 101 -2.98 -14.75 14.97
CA VAL A 101 -3.99 -14.45 13.95
C VAL A 101 -3.53 -13.25 13.10
N ASN A 102 -2.99 -12.20 13.70
CA ASN A 102 -2.44 -11.06 12.95
C ASN A 102 -1.33 -11.50 12.00
N ILE A 103 -0.36 -12.29 12.48
CA ILE A 103 0.74 -12.83 11.68
C ILE A 103 0.19 -13.60 10.48
N VAL A 104 -0.70 -14.57 10.71
CA VAL A 104 -1.31 -15.36 9.63
C VAL A 104 -2.03 -14.46 8.63
N LEU A 105 -2.80 -13.48 9.10
CA LEU A 105 -3.51 -12.55 8.21
C LEU A 105 -2.57 -11.67 7.40
N ARG A 106 -1.44 -11.23 7.96
CA ARG A 106 -0.42 -10.45 7.23
C ARG A 106 0.16 -11.25 6.06
N TYR A 107 0.58 -12.49 6.31
CA TYR A 107 1.13 -13.37 5.27
C TYR A 107 0.07 -13.81 4.25
N ALA A 108 -1.15 -14.13 4.71
CA ALA A 108 -2.26 -14.46 3.83
C ALA A 108 -2.62 -13.27 2.94
N GLY A 109 -2.66 -12.06 3.51
CA GLY A 109 -2.88 -10.81 2.79
C GLY A 109 -1.84 -10.56 1.69
N PHE A 110 -0.56 -10.65 2.04
CA PHE A 110 0.52 -10.51 1.07
C PHE A 110 0.43 -11.55 -0.05
N SER A 111 0.17 -12.81 0.28
CA SER A 111 0.04 -13.90 -0.70
C SER A 111 -1.19 -13.71 -1.60
N LEU A 112 -2.32 -13.29 -1.03
CA LEU A 112 -3.54 -13.01 -1.78
C LEU A 112 -3.35 -11.84 -2.75
N ALA A 113 -2.62 -10.79 -2.36
CA ALA A 113 -2.36 -9.66 -3.24
C ALA A 113 -1.64 -10.10 -4.53
N TRP A 114 -0.66 -11.01 -4.42
CA TRP A 114 0.00 -11.63 -5.57
C TRP A 114 -0.98 -12.41 -6.44
N VAL A 115 -1.75 -13.32 -5.84
CA VAL A 115 -2.70 -14.19 -6.56
C VAL A 115 -3.76 -13.37 -7.30
N LEU A 116 -4.34 -12.38 -6.62
CA LEU A 116 -5.44 -11.58 -7.19
C LEU A 116 -4.93 -10.63 -8.27
N LYS A 117 -3.77 -9.98 -8.09
CA LYS A 117 -3.21 -9.13 -9.14
C LYS A 117 -2.73 -9.95 -10.34
N LEU A 118 -2.19 -11.15 -10.12
CA LEU A 118 -1.86 -12.07 -11.21
C LEU A 118 -3.13 -12.45 -12.00
N LYS A 119 -4.26 -12.67 -11.31
CA LYS A 119 -5.54 -12.96 -11.95
C LYS A 119 -6.12 -11.78 -12.71
N ASP A 120 -5.97 -10.56 -12.18
CA ASP A 120 -6.39 -9.32 -12.84
C ASP A 120 -5.56 -9.03 -14.12
N GLY A 121 -4.29 -9.40 -14.13
CA GLY A 121 -3.37 -9.01 -15.19
C GLY A 121 -2.98 -7.52 -15.11
N PRO A 122 -2.34 -6.96 -16.16
CA PRO A 122 -1.74 -5.64 -16.07
C PRO A 122 -2.76 -4.50 -15.98
N ASN A 123 -3.85 -4.59 -16.76
CA ASN A 123 -4.80 -3.47 -16.95
C ASN A 123 -6.10 -3.59 -16.16
N ALA A 124 -6.43 -4.78 -15.63
CA ALA A 124 -7.63 -4.95 -14.80
C ALA A 124 -7.28 -4.80 -13.30
N HIS A 125 -8.31 -4.52 -12.51
CA HIS A 125 -8.19 -4.37 -11.05
C HIS A 125 -9.42 -4.93 -10.32
N THR A 126 -10.20 -5.80 -10.97
CA THR A 126 -11.50 -6.25 -10.44
C THR A 126 -11.33 -7.02 -9.13
N TYR A 127 -10.43 -8.01 -9.11
CA TYR A 127 -10.20 -8.83 -7.92
C TYR A 127 -9.41 -8.07 -6.85
N SER A 128 -8.47 -7.23 -7.27
CA SER A 128 -7.76 -6.30 -6.38
C SER A 128 -8.72 -5.36 -5.65
N LEU A 129 -9.68 -4.77 -6.35
CA LEU A 129 -10.69 -3.89 -5.75
C LEU A 129 -11.63 -4.66 -4.81
N LEU A 130 -12.03 -5.89 -5.17
CA LEU A 130 -12.83 -6.73 -4.28
C LEU A 130 -12.12 -7.03 -2.96
N MET A 131 -10.81 -7.27 -2.99
CA MET A 131 -10.01 -7.47 -1.78
C MET A 131 -9.99 -6.22 -0.89
N VAL A 132 -9.79 -5.03 -1.50
CA VAL A 132 -9.84 -3.74 -0.79
C VAL A 132 -11.20 -3.53 -0.15
N LEU A 133 -12.29 -3.70 -0.92
CA LEU A 133 -13.66 -3.53 -0.45
C LEU A 133 -14.01 -4.51 0.67
N ALA A 134 -13.66 -5.79 0.52
CA ALA A 134 -13.89 -6.80 1.55
C ALA A 134 -13.12 -6.49 2.83
N GLY A 135 -11.84 -6.10 2.72
CA GLY A 135 -11.01 -5.73 3.85
C GLY A 135 -11.55 -4.54 4.65
N PHE A 136 -11.85 -3.43 3.98
CA PHE A 136 -12.43 -2.26 4.66
C PHE A 136 -13.84 -2.51 5.17
N SER A 137 -14.65 -3.31 4.47
CA SER A 137 -15.97 -3.73 4.96
C SER A 137 -15.84 -4.53 6.26
N ALA A 138 -14.87 -5.43 6.36
CA ALA A 138 -14.59 -6.17 7.59
C ALA A 138 -14.17 -5.24 8.74
N VAL A 139 -13.38 -4.19 8.46
CA VAL A 139 -13.02 -3.16 9.46
C VAL A 139 -14.25 -2.42 9.95
N VAL A 140 -15.11 -1.95 9.04
CA VAL A 140 -16.36 -1.25 9.38
C VAL A 140 -17.28 -2.15 10.19
N LEU A 141 -17.46 -3.41 9.76
CA LEU A 141 -18.29 -4.40 10.44
C LEU A 141 -17.78 -4.66 11.86
N ARG A 142 -16.48 -4.97 12.00
CA ARG A 142 -15.88 -5.29 13.31
C ARG A 142 -15.94 -4.10 14.26
N ARG A 143 -15.61 -2.89 13.79
CA ARG A 143 -15.56 -1.70 14.66
C ARG A 143 -16.93 -1.15 15.04
N ASN A 144 -17.97 -1.36 14.23
CA ASN A 144 -19.32 -0.84 14.53
C ASN A 144 -20.24 -1.88 15.16
N LEU A 145 -20.17 -3.15 14.74
CA LEU A 145 -21.10 -4.20 15.19
C LEU A 145 -20.49 -5.16 16.20
N PHE A 146 -19.18 -5.39 16.15
CA PHE A 146 -18.47 -6.35 17.01
C PHE A 146 -17.37 -5.69 17.84
N ALA A 147 -17.62 -4.46 18.29
CA ALA A 147 -16.65 -3.69 19.07
C ALA A 147 -16.38 -4.37 20.42
N GLU A 148 -15.17 -4.89 20.60
CA GLU A 148 -14.72 -5.44 21.88
C GLU A 148 -14.43 -4.32 22.89
N LYS A 149 -14.69 -4.57 24.18
CA LYS A 149 -14.52 -3.59 25.27
C LYS A 149 -13.08 -3.04 25.39
N PHE A 150 -12.09 -3.83 24.99
CA PHE A 150 -10.66 -3.49 25.06
C PHE A 150 -10.04 -3.18 23.69
N MET A 151 -10.86 -2.92 22.67
CA MET A 151 -10.37 -2.54 21.36
C MET A 151 -9.68 -1.17 21.43
N LEU A 152 -8.48 -1.08 20.86
CA LEU A 152 -7.74 0.17 20.84
C LEU A 152 -8.48 1.22 19.98
N PRO A 153 -8.70 2.44 20.49
CA PRO A 153 -9.43 3.48 19.77
C PRO A 153 -8.60 4.02 18.60
N LEU A 154 -9.26 4.25 17.46
CA LEU A 154 -8.64 4.95 16.34
C LEU A 154 -8.42 6.42 16.69
N ARG A 155 -7.33 6.99 16.19
CA ARG A 155 -7.16 8.44 16.22
C ARG A 155 -8.05 9.05 15.14
N LYS A 156 -9.19 9.59 15.59
CA LYS A 156 -10.27 10.10 14.73
C LYS A 156 -9.84 11.17 13.71
N PRO A 157 -9.01 12.17 14.04
CA PRO A 157 -8.67 13.20 13.06
C PRO A 157 -7.84 12.63 11.91
N GLU A 158 -6.86 11.78 12.18
CA GLU A 158 -6.08 11.10 11.15
C GLU A 158 -6.92 10.14 10.32
N ALA A 159 -7.85 9.41 10.96
CA ALA A 159 -8.79 8.53 10.26
C ALA A 159 -9.69 9.33 9.30
N ALA A 160 -10.20 10.49 9.71
CA ALA A 160 -11.01 11.35 8.86
C ALA A 160 -10.21 11.86 7.64
N THR A 161 -8.96 12.27 7.84
CA THR A 161 -8.07 12.67 6.74
C THR A 161 -7.79 11.50 5.79
N ALA A 162 -7.53 10.30 6.32
CA ALA A 162 -7.34 9.11 5.49
C ALA A 162 -8.60 8.79 4.66
N VAL A 163 -9.79 8.85 5.25
CA VAL A 163 -11.05 8.64 4.52
C VAL A 163 -11.25 9.69 3.43
N ALA A 164 -10.98 10.97 3.71
CA ALA A 164 -11.08 12.04 2.72
C ALA A 164 -10.12 11.80 1.53
N LEU A 165 -8.88 11.39 1.80
CA LEU A 165 -7.90 11.04 0.76
C LEU A 165 -8.33 9.80 -0.04
N ALA A 166 -8.90 8.79 0.61
CA ALA A 166 -9.41 7.60 -0.07
C ALA A 166 -10.59 7.92 -1.01
N LEU A 167 -11.52 8.77 -0.56
CA LEU A 167 -12.62 9.26 -1.39
C LEU A 167 -12.10 10.07 -2.58
N PHE A 168 -11.10 10.91 -2.37
CA PHE A 168 -10.44 11.67 -3.43
C PHE A 168 -9.79 10.75 -4.47
N CYS A 169 -8.99 9.76 -4.03
CA CYS A 169 -8.41 8.75 -4.93
C CYS A 169 -9.48 7.97 -5.70
N THR A 170 -10.57 7.57 -5.03
CA THR A 170 -11.69 6.85 -5.67
C THR A 170 -12.36 7.71 -6.73
N THR A 171 -12.54 9.01 -6.45
CA THR A 171 -13.10 9.97 -7.41
C THR A 171 -12.19 10.09 -8.63
N ILE A 172 -10.87 10.26 -8.43
CA ILE A 172 -9.90 10.26 -9.54
C ILE A 172 -10.02 8.98 -10.35
N TYR A 173 -10.06 7.81 -9.71
CA TYR A 173 -10.14 6.52 -10.40
C TYR A 173 -11.39 6.39 -11.29
N ILE A 174 -12.56 6.80 -10.78
CA ILE A 174 -13.83 6.71 -11.51
C ILE A 174 -13.88 7.69 -12.69
N PHE A 175 -13.43 8.93 -12.47
CA PHE A 175 -13.56 10.01 -13.45
C PHE A 175 -12.29 10.25 -14.28
N ALA A 176 -11.26 9.40 -14.15
CA ALA A 176 -9.95 9.60 -14.81
C ALA A 176 -10.05 9.81 -16.32
N PHE A 177 -11.00 9.14 -16.98
CA PHE A 177 -11.20 9.23 -18.43
C PHE A 177 -11.83 10.56 -18.89
N ASP A 178 -12.53 11.26 -18.00
CA ASP A 178 -13.22 12.51 -18.31
C ASP A 178 -12.36 13.76 -18.01
N ILE A 179 -11.18 13.58 -17.39
CA ILE A 179 -10.30 14.67 -17.03
C ILE A 179 -9.41 15.02 -18.24
N PRO A 180 -9.44 16.26 -18.76
CA PRO A 180 -8.66 16.68 -19.92
C PRO A 180 -7.19 17.00 -19.56
N ILE A 181 -6.53 16.10 -18.83
CA ILE A 181 -5.12 16.17 -18.41
C ILE A 181 -4.43 14.88 -18.90
N ASP A 182 -3.14 14.96 -19.26
CA ASP A 182 -2.38 13.75 -19.61
C ASP A 182 -2.47 12.72 -18.46
N GLY A 183 -2.88 11.50 -18.79
CA GLY A 183 -3.11 10.42 -17.84
C GLY A 183 -1.89 10.07 -16.99
N ALA A 184 -0.67 10.40 -17.45
CA ALA A 184 0.54 10.27 -16.64
C ALA A 184 0.53 11.18 -15.40
N TYR A 185 0.06 12.43 -15.54
CA TYR A 185 -0.04 13.36 -14.41
C TYR A 185 -1.18 12.97 -13.46
N ILE A 186 -2.32 12.53 -14.00
CA ILE A 186 -3.44 12.04 -13.20
C ILE A 186 -3.01 10.83 -12.37
N ARG A 187 -2.29 9.88 -13.00
CA ARG A 187 -1.74 8.70 -12.33
C ARG A 187 -0.73 9.08 -11.24
N ALA A 188 0.20 9.99 -11.52
CA ALA A 188 1.16 10.45 -10.52
C ALA A 188 0.47 11.14 -9.32
N ALA A 189 -0.53 12.00 -9.59
CA ALA A 189 -1.32 12.64 -8.54
C ALA A 189 -2.08 11.61 -7.69
N PHE A 190 -2.72 10.61 -8.33
CA PHE A 190 -3.39 9.51 -7.66
C PHE A 190 -2.45 8.78 -6.70
N TYR A 191 -1.26 8.35 -7.15
CA TYR A 191 -0.31 7.62 -6.31
C TYR A 191 0.31 8.50 -5.21
N CYS A 192 0.55 9.79 -5.46
CA CYS A 192 0.94 10.74 -4.40
C CYS A 192 -0.14 10.85 -3.30
N CYS A 193 -1.41 10.98 -3.71
CA CYS A 193 -2.53 11.00 -2.77
C CYS A 193 -2.71 9.67 -2.04
N LEU A 194 -2.44 8.55 -2.73
CA LEU A 194 -2.44 7.22 -2.13
C LEU A 194 -1.32 7.09 -1.07
N GLY A 195 -0.11 7.57 -1.33
CA GLY A 195 0.96 7.64 -0.33
C GLY A 195 0.60 8.48 0.89
N ALA A 196 -0.05 9.63 0.68
CA ALA A 196 -0.59 10.45 1.77
C ALA A 196 -1.68 9.70 2.56
N PHE A 197 -2.57 9.00 1.86
CA PHE A 197 -3.57 8.13 2.48
C PHE A 197 -2.91 7.11 3.40
N PHE A 198 -1.84 6.45 2.94
CA PHE A 198 -1.09 5.51 3.76
C PHE A 198 -0.48 6.17 4.98
N TYR A 199 0.15 7.33 4.83
CA TYR A 199 0.72 8.07 5.95
C TYR A 199 -0.32 8.35 7.06
N TYR A 200 -1.47 8.94 6.70
CA TYR A 200 -2.53 9.22 7.68
C TYR A 200 -3.24 7.95 8.17
N GLY A 201 -3.42 6.97 7.30
CA GLY A 201 -3.99 5.66 7.62
C GLY A 201 -3.16 4.94 8.68
N TRP A 202 -1.84 4.89 8.53
CA TRP A 202 -0.96 4.29 9.54
C TRP A 202 -0.86 5.14 10.81
N LYS A 203 -0.92 6.46 10.70
CA LYS A 203 -0.94 7.36 11.88
C LYS A 203 -2.21 7.21 12.72
N CYS A 204 -3.33 6.78 12.11
CA CYS A 204 -4.58 6.56 12.83
C CYS A 204 -4.61 5.25 13.63
N VAL A 205 -3.72 4.30 13.29
CA VAL A 205 -3.60 3.03 14.02
C VAL A 205 -2.97 3.29 15.39
N PRO A 206 -3.62 2.86 16.49
CA PRO A 206 -3.06 2.99 17.83
C PRO A 206 -1.82 2.11 18.01
N VAL A 207 -0.87 2.59 18.80
CA VAL A 207 0.36 1.88 19.15
C VAL A 207 0.20 1.35 20.57
N ALA A 208 0.20 0.03 20.74
CA ALA A 208 0.29 -0.56 22.07
C ALA A 208 1.71 -0.31 22.60
N SER A 209 1.84 0.23 23.82
CA SER A 209 3.15 0.50 24.40
C SER A 209 3.94 -0.79 24.62
N SER A 210 5.20 -0.77 24.19
CA SER A 210 6.25 -1.78 24.37
C SER A 210 6.16 -3.03 23.51
N LYS A 211 7.18 -3.22 22.64
CA LYS A 211 8.21 -4.28 22.65
C LYS A 211 7.86 -5.72 23.13
N LYS A 212 6.61 -6.08 23.35
CA LYS A 212 6.22 -7.34 24.01
C LYS A 212 5.70 -8.43 23.06
N TRP A 213 5.70 -8.20 21.75
CA TRP A 213 5.09 -9.14 20.80
C TRP A 213 6.02 -9.64 19.70
N ASP A 214 7.22 -9.06 19.57
CA ASP A 214 8.24 -9.47 18.58
C ASP A 214 9.24 -10.49 19.15
N ASP A 215 9.47 -10.44 20.46
CA ASP A 215 10.25 -11.46 21.16
C ASP A 215 9.29 -12.59 21.53
N CYS A 216 9.35 -13.66 20.75
CA CYS A 216 9.09 -15.03 21.18
C CYS A 216 8.89 -15.20 22.70
N ASP A 217 7.64 -15.28 23.18
CA ASP A 217 7.32 -16.14 24.33
C ASP A 217 7.33 -17.62 23.86
N VAL A 218 8.42 -18.00 23.18
CA VAL A 218 8.95 -19.35 23.14
C VAL A 218 9.84 -19.46 24.38
N VAL A 219 9.23 -19.40 25.57
CA VAL A 219 9.57 -20.07 26.85
C VAL A 219 8.55 -19.58 27.89
N SER A 220 7.41 -20.25 27.98
CA SER A 220 6.79 -20.53 29.29
C SER A 220 6.63 -22.03 29.46
N SER A 221 7.72 -22.75 29.20
CA SER A 221 7.96 -24.04 29.84
C SER A 221 8.56 -23.79 31.21
N SER A 222 7.71 -23.47 32.18
CA SER A 222 7.92 -23.78 33.59
C SER A 222 6.64 -23.44 34.36
N ASP A 223 6.13 -24.46 35.04
CA ASP A 223 5.21 -24.39 36.17
C ASP A 223 3.71 -24.46 35.87
N PHE A 224 3.25 -25.66 35.51
CA PHE A 224 2.04 -26.19 36.15
C PHE A 224 2.31 -27.61 36.65
N ILE A 225 2.13 -27.74 37.96
CA ILE A 225 2.19 -28.92 38.84
C ILE A 225 1.26 -30.03 38.34
#